data_AF-A0A1X7PGZ6-F1
#
_entry.id   AF-A0A1X7PGZ6-F1
#
_cell.length_a   1.000
_cell.length_b   1.000
_cell.length_c   1.000
_cell.angle_alpha   90.00
_cell.angle_beta   90.00
_cell.angle_gamma   90.00
#
_symmetry.space_group_name_H-M   'P 1'
#
loop_
_entity.id
_entity.type
_entity.pdbx_description
1 polymer ?
#
loop_
_entity_poly.entity_id
_entity_poly.type
_entity_poly.pdbx_seq_one_letter_code
_entity_poly.pdbx_strand_id
1 'polypeptide(L)'
;MGRYTADPSITPSERFTPNGEPANAVKVTVQKSGSLFFAGSFMDKPMVSASGIAYSSSAATFSIGSRLASLDGGLLNGLLNALLGTNVSLSVMDYRALVDARIDVLSFLDGLATELDLTAATYDDVLDTTVTVGQIIEVMADITGSGDLTASAALKKILNGNPSAKLTIPLRSIIEVGTLGAVRVGTKPSGMTAMFDAMQMLTASAALANGEHQVAVSLGVNVPGLASVGVHLAIGEPEQKTPFMTIGERGEIVHTAQTRLLIEAKVGGEGLLAGVTIRLPIYVELAYADARLTSISCPSGTPDNAKVTVSAKPGVAQLWIANVPAANLANFVSSPVNGSATVVNALGIKVNASAHVAATNVKATDLSFSHNDIKNLTVKSVSTGNLLETAVSSLLGELDLSVELGPLNLGLGGTITALLGKTLSAVAAPLDSLVYNLLLALGIKIGEVDVRVHGVACQRAVLVQ
;
A
#
# COMPACT_ATOMS: atom_id res chain seq x y z
N MET A 1 -7.09 -34.87 3.15
CA MET A 1 -7.42 -33.66 2.35
C MET A 1 -6.31 -33.44 1.32
N GLY A 2 -6.49 -32.53 0.38
CA GLY A 2 -5.46 -32.20 -0.60
C GLY A 2 -5.84 -30.97 -1.42
N ARG A 3 -5.07 -30.72 -2.48
CA ARG A 3 -5.30 -29.64 -3.44
C ARG A 3 -5.82 -30.23 -4.74
N TYR A 4 -6.94 -29.71 -5.23
CA TYR A 4 -7.49 -29.96 -6.54
C TYR A 4 -7.25 -28.73 -7.43
N THR A 5 -6.69 -28.94 -8.62
CA THR A 5 -6.41 -27.90 -9.62
C THR A 5 -7.36 -28.08 -10.79
N ALA A 6 -8.29 -27.13 -10.98
CA ALA A 6 -9.32 -27.18 -12.02
C ALA A 6 -8.79 -26.73 -13.40
N ASP A 7 -7.62 -27.23 -13.79
CA ASP A 7 -6.99 -26.89 -15.07
C ASP A 7 -7.34 -27.95 -16.13
N PRO A 8 -8.00 -27.56 -17.24
CA PRO A 8 -8.35 -28.49 -18.31
C PRO A 8 -7.13 -29.09 -19.01
N SER A 9 -5.96 -28.45 -18.95
CA SER A 9 -4.70 -28.96 -19.52
C SER A 9 -4.08 -30.10 -18.70
N ILE A 10 -4.46 -30.23 -17.42
CA ILE A 10 -4.02 -31.32 -16.54
C ILE A 10 -4.95 -32.52 -16.69
N THR A 11 -4.38 -33.74 -16.74
CA THR A 11 -5.17 -34.97 -16.81
C THR A 11 -6.02 -35.16 -15.55
N PRO A 12 -7.28 -35.67 -15.63
CA PRO A 12 -8.17 -35.76 -14.47
C PRO A 12 -7.54 -36.44 -13.25
N SER A 13 -6.79 -37.52 -13.46
CA SER A 13 -6.11 -38.27 -12.39
C SER A 13 -5.04 -37.47 -11.64
N GLU A 14 -4.47 -36.45 -12.26
CA GLU A 14 -3.39 -35.63 -11.69
C GLU A 14 -3.92 -34.32 -11.08
N ARG A 15 -5.20 -34.00 -11.29
CA ARG A 15 -5.80 -32.77 -10.75
C ARG A 15 -5.86 -32.76 -9.24
N PHE A 16 -5.93 -33.91 -8.57
CA PHE A 16 -5.92 -34.02 -7.12
C PHE A 16 -4.56 -34.46 -6.58
N THR A 17 -3.92 -33.57 -5.83
CA THR A 17 -2.68 -33.85 -5.09
C THR A 17 -2.99 -34.08 -3.61
N PRO A 18 -2.81 -35.30 -3.08
CA PRO A 18 -2.94 -35.58 -1.65
C PRO A 18 -2.01 -34.70 -0.82
N ASN A 19 -2.51 -34.12 0.28
CA ASN A 19 -1.76 -33.19 1.15
C ASN A 19 -1.20 -31.94 0.44
N GLY A 20 -1.69 -31.60 -0.75
CA GLY A 20 -1.37 -30.32 -1.39
C GLY A 20 -1.94 -29.14 -0.59
N GLU A 21 -1.18 -28.06 -0.49
CA GLU A 21 -1.54 -26.81 0.19
C GLU A 21 -1.58 -25.62 -0.80
N PRO A 22 -2.42 -24.60 -0.57
CA PRO A 22 -3.51 -24.60 0.41
C PRO A 22 -4.58 -25.65 0.03
N ALA A 23 -5.00 -26.45 1.02
CA ALA A 23 -5.96 -27.52 0.81
C ALA A 23 -7.36 -26.97 0.44
N ASN A 24 -7.93 -27.47 -0.66
CA ASN A 24 -9.23 -27.03 -1.19
C ASN A 24 -10.14 -28.23 -1.58
N ALA A 25 -9.69 -29.47 -1.34
CA ALA A 25 -10.41 -30.67 -1.69
C ALA A 25 -10.28 -31.82 -0.67
N VAL A 26 -11.32 -32.65 -0.62
CA VAL A 26 -11.36 -33.86 0.21
C VAL A 26 -11.72 -35.05 -0.68
N LYS A 27 -10.84 -36.05 -0.71
CA LYS A 27 -11.10 -37.36 -1.31
C LYS A 27 -11.63 -38.31 -0.24
N VAL A 28 -12.85 -38.81 -0.44
CA VAL A 28 -13.47 -39.82 0.42
C VAL A 28 -13.47 -41.14 -0.33
N THR A 29 -13.01 -42.21 0.32
CA THR A 29 -13.06 -43.58 -0.21
C THR A 29 -13.92 -44.42 0.72
N VAL A 30 -14.97 -45.02 0.17
CA VAL A 30 -15.85 -45.95 0.89
C VAL A 30 -15.53 -47.35 0.39
N GLN A 31 -15.39 -48.29 1.33
CA GLN A 31 -15.15 -49.69 1.04
C GLN A 31 -16.26 -50.54 1.67
N LYS A 32 -16.76 -51.53 0.94
CA LYS A 32 -17.78 -52.46 1.40
C LYS A 32 -17.48 -53.85 0.87
N SER A 33 -17.60 -54.86 1.72
CA SER A 33 -17.54 -56.26 1.27
C SER A 33 -18.77 -56.58 0.42
N GLY A 34 -18.53 -57.08 -0.80
CA GLY A 34 -19.55 -57.44 -1.77
C GLY A 34 -20.28 -58.73 -1.38
N SER A 35 -21.43 -58.95 -2.00
CA SER A 35 -22.18 -60.20 -1.85
C SER A 35 -21.85 -61.16 -2.98
N LEU A 36 -21.41 -62.36 -2.63
CA LEU A 36 -21.29 -63.48 -3.58
C LEU A 36 -22.60 -64.28 -3.58
N PHE A 37 -23.35 -64.19 -4.66
CA PHE A 37 -24.56 -65.00 -4.86
C PHE A 37 -24.24 -66.40 -5.41
N PHE A 38 -23.07 -66.54 -6.03
CA PHE A 38 -22.49 -67.78 -6.53
C PHE A 38 -21.02 -67.82 -6.12
N ALA A 39 -20.39 -69.00 -6.03
CA ALA A 39 -18.96 -69.18 -5.73
C ALA A 39 -18.47 -68.86 -4.30
N GLY A 40 -19.36 -68.62 -3.33
CA GLY A 40 -18.97 -68.36 -1.93
C GLY A 40 -18.26 -69.54 -1.22
N SER A 41 -18.27 -70.74 -1.80
CA SER A 41 -17.58 -71.93 -1.29
C SER A 41 -16.11 -72.05 -1.73
N PHE A 42 -15.63 -71.20 -2.64
CA PHE A 42 -14.26 -71.25 -3.16
C PHE A 42 -13.61 -69.88 -3.44
N MET A 43 -14.28 -68.77 -3.08
CA MET A 43 -13.70 -67.42 -3.10
C MET A 43 -14.18 -66.58 -1.92
N ASP A 44 -13.31 -65.72 -1.43
CA ASP A 44 -13.66 -64.68 -0.46
C ASP A 44 -14.51 -63.57 -1.09
N LYS A 45 -15.37 -62.95 -0.28
CA LYS A 45 -16.22 -61.84 -0.73
C LYS A 45 -15.35 -60.68 -1.24
N PRO A 46 -15.52 -60.22 -2.49
CA PRO A 46 -14.69 -59.16 -3.05
C PRO A 46 -14.94 -57.84 -2.31
N MET A 47 -13.89 -57.07 -2.07
CA MET A 47 -14.05 -55.71 -1.55
C MET A 47 -14.40 -54.76 -2.70
N VAL A 48 -15.55 -54.10 -2.59
CA VAL A 48 -15.98 -53.06 -3.52
C VAL A 48 -15.60 -51.71 -2.92
N SER A 49 -14.93 -50.87 -3.69
CA SER A 49 -14.58 -49.51 -3.28
C SER A 49 -15.14 -48.47 -4.24
N ALA A 50 -15.57 -47.33 -3.70
CA ALA A 50 -15.91 -46.14 -4.47
C ALA A 50 -15.18 -44.94 -3.87
N SER A 51 -14.63 -44.07 -4.72
CA SER A 51 -14.02 -42.82 -4.29
C SER A 51 -14.68 -41.63 -4.95
N GLY A 52 -14.87 -40.56 -4.18
CA GLY A 52 -15.32 -39.26 -4.69
C GLY A 52 -14.45 -38.14 -4.16
N ILE A 53 -14.28 -37.09 -4.95
CA ILE A 53 -13.56 -35.88 -4.57
C ILE A 53 -14.57 -34.75 -4.47
N ALA A 54 -14.67 -34.13 -3.30
CA ALA A 54 -15.39 -32.88 -3.10
C ALA A 54 -14.38 -31.72 -3.12
N TYR A 55 -14.62 -30.74 -3.97
CA TYR A 55 -13.79 -29.54 -4.14
C TYR A 55 -14.60 -28.30 -3.79
N SER A 56 -13.99 -27.35 -3.09
CA SER A 56 -14.53 -26.01 -2.86
C SER A 56 -13.37 -25.03 -2.86
N SER A 57 -13.52 -23.93 -3.59
CA SER A 57 -12.59 -22.82 -3.53
C SER A 57 -13.21 -21.60 -2.87
N SER A 58 -12.34 -20.80 -2.30
CA SER A 58 -12.68 -19.49 -1.79
C SER A 58 -11.50 -18.57 -2.01
N ALA A 59 -11.79 -17.35 -2.45
CA ALA A 59 -10.81 -16.32 -2.65
C ALA A 59 -11.27 -15.03 -1.97
N ALA A 60 -10.33 -14.20 -1.53
CA ALA A 60 -10.65 -12.88 -1.02
C ALA A 60 -9.76 -11.85 -1.69
N THR A 61 -10.32 -10.67 -1.88
CA THR A 61 -9.58 -9.51 -2.35
C THR A 61 -9.26 -8.64 -1.14
N PHE A 62 -8.00 -8.32 -0.93
CA PHE A 62 -7.58 -7.45 0.17
C PHE A 62 -6.42 -6.55 -0.26
N SER A 63 -6.24 -5.45 0.45
CA SER A 63 -5.13 -4.52 0.22
C SER A 63 -4.62 -3.92 1.53
N ILE A 64 -3.43 -3.33 1.44
CA ILE A 64 -2.86 -2.45 2.44
C ILE A 64 -2.97 -1.01 1.93
N GLY A 65 -3.36 -0.08 2.78
CA GLY A 65 -3.37 1.35 2.42
C GLY A 65 -4.13 2.19 3.42
N SER A 66 -3.67 3.43 3.64
CA SER A 66 -4.25 4.32 4.64
C SER A 66 -5.57 4.96 4.19
N ARG A 67 -6.42 5.26 5.16
CA ARG A 67 -7.54 6.19 4.97
C ARG A 67 -7.06 7.64 4.87
N LEU A 68 -7.72 8.45 4.04
CA LEU A 68 -7.52 9.89 4.06
C LEU A 68 -8.30 10.51 5.25
N ALA A 69 -7.60 11.01 6.26
CA ALA A 69 -8.21 11.60 7.46
C ALA A 69 -8.34 13.13 7.39
N SER A 70 -7.44 13.81 6.66
CA SER A 70 -7.46 15.26 6.47
C SER A 70 -7.01 15.60 5.05
N LEU A 71 -7.65 16.59 4.44
CA LEU A 71 -7.42 17.01 3.07
C LEU A 71 -6.91 18.44 3.05
N ASP A 72 -5.60 18.61 2.95
CA ASP A 72 -5.01 19.87 2.51
C ASP A 72 -4.87 19.82 0.99
N GLY A 73 -5.77 20.52 0.28
CA GLY A 73 -5.77 20.52 -1.19
C GLY A 73 -4.48 21.06 -1.80
N GLY A 74 -3.77 21.98 -1.13
CA GLY A 74 -2.53 22.57 -1.65
C GLY A 74 -1.38 21.56 -1.64
N LEU A 75 -1.20 20.88 -0.51
CA LEU A 75 -0.19 19.83 -0.34
C LEU A 75 -0.40 18.67 -1.33
N LEU A 76 -1.64 18.19 -1.42
CA LEU A 76 -2.00 17.07 -2.28
C LEU A 76 -1.81 17.40 -3.76
N ASN A 77 -2.19 18.61 -4.19
CA ASN A 77 -1.94 19.05 -5.56
C ASN A 77 -0.46 19.09 -5.87
N GLY A 78 0.37 19.62 -4.96
CA GLY A 78 1.82 19.65 -5.15
C GLY A 78 2.44 18.25 -5.31
N LEU A 79 2.03 17.31 -4.46
CA LEU A 79 2.50 15.93 -4.51
C LEU A 79 2.03 15.20 -5.78
N LEU A 80 0.73 15.27 -6.09
CA LEU A 80 0.15 14.62 -7.27
C LEU A 80 0.76 15.16 -8.57
N ASN A 81 0.93 16.48 -8.65
CA ASN A 81 1.56 17.14 -9.80
C ASN A 81 3.00 16.71 -10.01
N ALA A 82 3.77 16.58 -8.93
CA ALA A 82 5.15 16.13 -9.04
C ALA A 82 5.25 14.65 -9.43
N LEU A 83 4.36 13.80 -8.89
CA LEU A 83 4.32 12.37 -9.21
C LEU A 83 3.90 12.11 -10.66
N LEU A 84 2.92 12.86 -11.17
CA LEU A 84 2.38 12.67 -12.52
C LEU A 84 3.04 13.55 -13.59
N GLY A 85 3.87 14.52 -13.18
CA GLY A 85 4.40 15.56 -14.07
C GLY A 85 3.31 16.50 -14.61
N THR A 86 2.23 16.70 -13.86
CA THR A 86 1.08 17.53 -14.26
C THR A 86 1.10 18.91 -13.58
N ASN A 87 0.17 19.78 -13.95
CA ASN A 87 -0.10 21.04 -13.24
C ASN A 87 -1.61 21.23 -13.02
N VAL A 88 -2.21 20.31 -12.27
CA VAL A 88 -3.64 20.30 -11.97
C VAL A 88 -3.92 20.89 -10.60
N SER A 89 -5.09 21.51 -10.47
CA SER A 89 -5.61 22.02 -9.20
C SER A 89 -6.92 21.31 -8.90
N LEU A 90 -6.85 20.30 -8.04
CA LEU A 90 -8.02 19.61 -7.52
C LEU A 90 -8.48 20.26 -6.22
N SER A 91 -9.80 20.34 -6.04
CA SER A 91 -10.41 20.77 -4.80
C SER A 91 -10.42 19.65 -3.76
N VAL A 92 -10.67 20.00 -2.50
CA VAL A 92 -10.90 19.01 -1.44
C VAL A 92 -12.04 18.04 -1.80
N MET A 93 -13.08 18.51 -2.49
CA MET A 93 -14.17 17.63 -2.94
C MET A 93 -13.73 16.67 -4.04
N ASP A 94 -12.90 17.12 -4.98
CA ASP A 94 -12.35 16.25 -6.03
C ASP A 94 -11.54 15.11 -5.38
N TYR A 95 -10.67 15.40 -4.41
CA TYR A 95 -9.92 14.37 -3.69
C TYR A 95 -10.82 13.42 -2.90
N ARG A 96 -11.87 13.91 -2.22
CA ARG A 96 -12.85 13.03 -1.55
C ARG A 96 -13.49 12.09 -2.55
N ALA A 97 -13.96 12.62 -3.67
CA ALA A 97 -14.58 11.82 -4.71
C ALA A 97 -13.61 10.75 -5.25
N LEU A 98 -12.34 11.06 -5.47
CA LEU A 98 -11.35 10.07 -5.90
C LEU A 98 -11.06 8.99 -4.83
N VAL A 99 -11.03 9.35 -3.55
CA VAL A 99 -10.86 8.39 -2.43
C VAL A 99 -12.11 7.52 -2.25
N ASP A 100 -13.29 8.06 -2.51
CA ASP A 100 -14.57 7.36 -2.34
C ASP A 100 -14.96 6.54 -3.57
N ALA A 101 -14.46 6.91 -4.76
CA ALA A 101 -14.69 6.22 -6.01
C ALA A 101 -14.17 4.79 -5.96
N ARG A 102 -15.10 3.83 -5.99
CA ARG A 102 -14.80 2.39 -6.03
C ARG A 102 -14.86 1.91 -7.46
N ILE A 103 -13.78 1.27 -7.91
CA ILE A 103 -13.65 0.74 -9.26
C ILE A 103 -13.45 -0.77 -9.15
N ASP A 104 -14.28 -1.53 -9.86
CA ASP A 104 -14.17 -2.98 -9.91
C ASP A 104 -12.97 -3.39 -10.77
N VAL A 105 -12.08 -4.21 -10.22
CA VAL A 105 -10.83 -4.66 -10.86
C VAL A 105 -11.12 -5.33 -12.21
N LEU A 106 -12.11 -6.21 -12.29
CA LEU A 106 -12.40 -6.92 -13.53
C LEU A 106 -12.98 -5.96 -14.58
N SER A 107 -13.91 -5.07 -14.19
CA SER A 107 -14.40 -4.03 -15.09
C SER A 107 -13.29 -3.07 -15.56
N PHE A 108 -12.30 -2.80 -14.71
CA PHE A 108 -11.11 -2.03 -15.08
C PHE A 108 -10.25 -2.76 -16.11
N LEU A 109 -9.98 -4.05 -15.91
CA LEU A 109 -9.24 -4.86 -16.89
C LEU A 109 -10.01 -5.02 -18.20
N ASP A 110 -11.34 -5.12 -18.16
CA ASP A 110 -12.20 -5.12 -19.34
C ASP A 110 -12.10 -3.80 -20.12
N GLY A 111 -12.10 -2.67 -19.40
CA GLY A 111 -11.89 -1.35 -19.97
C GLY A 111 -10.51 -1.20 -20.60
N LEU A 112 -9.45 -1.65 -19.91
CA LEU A 112 -8.08 -1.64 -20.45
C LEU A 112 -7.93 -2.53 -21.68
N ALA A 113 -8.52 -3.72 -21.68
CA ALA A 113 -8.48 -4.59 -22.86
C ALA A 113 -9.13 -3.92 -24.08
N THR A 114 -10.20 -3.15 -23.85
CA THR A 114 -10.88 -2.37 -24.89
C THR A 114 -10.00 -1.23 -25.37
N GLU A 115 -9.40 -0.47 -24.44
CA GLU A 115 -8.48 0.65 -24.73
C GLU A 115 -7.21 0.20 -25.48
N LEU A 116 -6.77 -1.04 -25.25
CA LEU A 116 -5.59 -1.63 -25.88
C LEU A 116 -5.92 -2.45 -27.14
N ASP A 117 -7.17 -2.43 -27.62
CA ASP A 117 -7.66 -3.22 -28.76
C ASP A 117 -7.36 -4.74 -28.67
N LEU A 118 -7.33 -5.29 -27.45
CA LEU A 118 -7.03 -6.70 -27.20
C LEU A 118 -8.26 -7.56 -27.49
N THR A 119 -8.22 -8.31 -28.59
CA THR A 119 -9.30 -9.23 -28.96
C THR A 119 -9.06 -10.64 -28.43
N ALA A 120 -10.10 -11.24 -27.86
CA ALA A 120 -10.07 -12.61 -27.33
C ALA A 120 -9.06 -12.91 -26.21
N ALA A 121 -8.60 -11.86 -25.51
CA ALA A 121 -7.68 -11.94 -24.39
C ALA A 121 -8.29 -12.56 -23.11
N THR A 122 -7.42 -13.11 -22.29
CA THR A 122 -7.62 -13.44 -20.88
C THR A 122 -7.17 -12.29 -19.98
N TYR A 123 -7.51 -12.31 -18.68
CA TYR A 123 -7.02 -11.28 -17.77
C TYR A 123 -5.49 -11.30 -17.61
N ASP A 124 -4.86 -12.48 -17.70
CA ASP A 124 -3.38 -12.58 -17.72
C ASP A 124 -2.78 -11.87 -18.93
N ASP A 125 -3.39 -12.01 -20.12
CA ASP A 125 -2.91 -11.32 -21.32
C ASP A 125 -2.95 -9.79 -21.16
N VAL A 126 -3.95 -9.25 -20.46
CA VAL A 126 -4.05 -7.81 -20.14
C VAL A 126 -2.97 -7.42 -19.12
N LEU A 127 -2.79 -8.22 -18.05
CA LEU A 127 -1.82 -7.96 -16.99
C LEU A 127 -0.36 -8.03 -17.48
N ASP A 128 -0.07 -8.79 -18.53
CA ASP A 128 1.26 -8.86 -19.15
C ASP A 128 1.59 -7.65 -20.03
N THR A 129 0.66 -6.71 -20.21
CA THR A 129 0.92 -5.47 -20.94
C THR A 129 1.62 -4.41 -20.10
N THR A 130 2.29 -3.50 -20.80
CA THR A 130 2.78 -2.24 -20.22
C THR A 130 1.84 -1.13 -20.66
N VAL A 131 1.32 -0.38 -19.69
CA VAL A 131 0.34 0.70 -19.92
C VAL A 131 0.89 2.03 -19.44
N THR A 132 0.40 3.13 -20.03
CA THR A 132 0.70 4.48 -19.54
C THR A 132 -0.20 4.82 -18.35
N VAL A 133 0.29 5.69 -17.46
CA VAL A 133 -0.55 6.23 -16.38
C VAL A 133 -1.79 6.97 -16.93
N GLY A 134 -1.66 7.62 -18.10
CA GLY A 134 -2.77 8.26 -18.80
C GLY A 134 -3.90 7.29 -19.14
N GLN A 135 -3.58 6.14 -19.75
CA GLN A 135 -4.55 5.09 -20.08
C GLN A 135 -5.27 4.54 -18.83
N ILE A 136 -4.54 4.37 -17.72
CA ILE A 136 -5.15 3.96 -16.45
C ILE A 136 -6.17 5.01 -15.98
N ILE A 137 -5.81 6.29 -16.03
CA ILE A 137 -6.69 7.40 -15.63
C ILE A 137 -7.94 7.46 -16.52
N GLU A 138 -7.76 7.31 -17.82
CA GLU A 138 -8.83 7.33 -18.82
C GLU A 138 -9.85 6.22 -18.58
N VAL A 139 -9.38 4.97 -18.45
CA VAL A 139 -10.27 3.83 -18.16
C VAL A 139 -10.97 3.99 -16.81
N MET A 140 -10.27 4.47 -15.78
CA MET A 140 -10.91 4.78 -14.50
C MET A 140 -11.99 5.87 -14.65
N ALA A 141 -11.74 6.91 -15.44
CA ALA A 141 -12.68 8.01 -15.65
C ALA A 141 -13.95 7.56 -16.37
N ASP A 142 -13.82 6.64 -17.32
CA ASP A 142 -14.94 6.13 -18.11
C ASP A 142 -15.81 5.19 -17.28
N ILE A 143 -15.21 4.28 -16.51
CA ILE A 143 -15.95 3.37 -15.62
C ILE A 143 -16.71 4.15 -14.54
N THR A 144 -16.03 5.11 -13.91
CA THR A 144 -16.63 5.93 -12.84
C THR A 144 -17.72 6.88 -13.35
N GLY A 145 -17.66 7.31 -14.63
CA GLY A 145 -18.60 8.27 -15.22
C GLY A 145 -20.07 7.85 -15.17
N SER A 146 -20.36 6.57 -15.01
CA SER A 146 -21.73 6.05 -14.90
C SER A 146 -22.32 6.12 -13.48
N GLY A 147 -21.49 6.26 -12.45
CA GLY A 147 -21.92 6.17 -11.04
C GLY A 147 -21.47 7.33 -10.14
N ASP A 148 -20.30 7.93 -10.42
CA ASP A 148 -19.75 9.08 -9.69
C ASP A 148 -19.18 10.12 -10.67
N LEU A 149 -20.02 11.08 -11.03
CA LEU A 149 -19.66 12.17 -11.94
C LEU A 149 -18.58 13.09 -11.36
N THR A 150 -18.46 13.20 -10.04
CA THR A 150 -17.45 14.07 -9.41
C THR A 150 -16.08 13.42 -9.51
N ALA A 151 -15.99 12.11 -9.24
CA ALA A 151 -14.76 11.35 -9.39
C ALA A 151 -14.31 11.29 -10.86
N SER A 152 -15.25 11.01 -11.77
CA SER A 152 -14.96 11.01 -13.21
C SER A 152 -14.46 12.39 -13.69
N ALA A 153 -15.07 13.48 -13.24
CA ALA A 153 -14.60 14.83 -13.54
C ALA A 153 -13.20 15.11 -12.97
N ALA A 154 -12.91 14.65 -11.75
CA ALA A 154 -11.60 14.78 -11.14
C ALA A 154 -10.53 13.99 -11.92
N LEU A 155 -10.82 12.75 -12.32
CA LEU A 155 -9.94 11.94 -13.18
C LEU A 155 -9.69 12.62 -14.53
N LYS A 156 -10.74 13.18 -15.16
CA LYS A 156 -10.60 13.94 -16.41
C LYS A 156 -9.80 15.22 -16.25
N LYS A 157 -9.90 15.92 -15.11
CA LYS A 157 -9.02 17.06 -14.80
C LYS A 157 -7.56 16.63 -14.75
N ILE A 158 -7.26 15.49 -14.10
CA ILE A 158 -5.90 14.93 -14.06
C ILE A 158 -5.41 14.59 -15.46
N LEU A 159 -6.22 13.88 -16.26
CA LEU A 159 -5.90 13.51 -17.64
C LEU A 159 -5.64 14.74 -18.53
N ASN A 160 -6.45 15.79 -18.40
CA ASN A 160 -6.27 17.06 -19.10
C ASN A 160 -5.01 17.83 -18.66
N GLY A 161 -4.46 17.51 -17.48
CA GLY A 161 -3.15 17.96 -17.04
C GLY A 161 -1.98 17.34 -17.81
N ASN A 162 -2.28 16.42 -18.73
CA ASN A 162 -1.33 15.68 -19.56
C ASN A 162 -0.27 14.96 -18.72
N PRO A 163 -0.68 13.96 -17.90
CA PRO A 163 0.27 13.16 -17.14
C PRO A 163 1.30 12.59 -18.09
N SER A 164 2.58 12.65 -17.70
CA SER A 164 3.69 12.39 -18.61
C SER A 164 3.52 11.04 -19.32
N ALA A 165 3.40 11.06 -20.65
CA ALA A 165 3.23 9.85 -21.47
C ALA A 165 4.43 8.88 -21.38
N LYS A 166 5.56 9.32 -20.78
CA LYS A 166 6.72 8.45 -20.49
C LYS A 166 6.53 7.60 -19.23
N LEU A 167 5.53 7.91 -18.40
CA LEU A 167 5.20 7.16 -17.20
C LEU A 167 4.45 5.90 -17.59
N THR A 168 5.20 4.83 -17.84
CA THR A 168 4.68 3.50 -18.18
C THR A 168 4.96 2.50 -17.07
N ILE A 169 4.04 1.57 -16.85
CA ILE A 169 4.16 0.52 -15.83
C ILE A 169 3.75 -0.85 -16.36
N PRO A 170 4.45 -1.92 -15.98
CA PRO A 170 3.99 -3.27 -16.22
C PRO A 170 2.76 -3.52 -15.33
N LEU A 171 1.60 -3.83 -15.91
CA LEU A 171 0.35 -3.86 -15.15
C LEU A 171 0.36 -4.93 -14.04
N ARG A 172 1.07 -6.04 -14.25
CA ARG A 172 1.30 -7.10 -13.26
C ARG A 172 2.01 -6.63 -11.99
N SER A 173 2.70 -5.48 -11.97
CA SER A 173 3.29 -4.92 -10.75
C SER A 173 2.28 -4.19 -9.85
N ILE A 174 1.04 -4.03 -10.32
CA ILE A 174 -0.01 -3.24 -9.65
C ILE A 174 -1.16 -4.15 -9.21
N ILE A 175 -1.60 -5.03 -10.11
CA ILE A 175 -2.76 -5.90 -9.90
C ILE A 175 -2.36 -7.35 -10.16
N GLU A 176 -2.79 -8.24 -9.26
CA GLU A 176 -2.81 -9.68 -9.51
C GLU A 176 -4.21 -10.24 -9.27
N VAL A 177 -4.67 -11.08 -10.20
CA VAL A 177 -6.00 -11.70 -10.15
C VAL A 177 -5.96 -13.21 -9.88
N GLY A 178 -4.78 -13.76 -9.57
CA GLY A 178 -4.58 -15.15 -9.20
C GLY A 178 -5.18 -16.12 -10.22
N THR A 179 -5.98 -17.09 -9.77
CA THR A 179 -6.61 -18.11 -10.62
C THR A 179 -7.59 -17.57 -11.66
N LEU A 180 -7.96 -16.29 -11.59
CA LEU A 180 -8.80 -15.64 -12.59
C LEU A 180 -8.01 -15.22 -13.82
N GLY A 181 -6.68 -15.24 -13.78
CA GLY A 181 -5.84 -14.78 -14.90
C GLY A 181 -6.21 -15.46 -16.21
N ALA A 182 -6.46 -16.78 -16.18
CA ALA A 182 -6.87 -17.58 -17.34
C ALA A 182 -8.33 -17.36 -17.80
N VAL A 183 -9.13 -16.57 -17.07
CA VAL A 183 -10.52 -16.27 -17.45
C VAL A 183 -10.52 -15.23 -18.57
N ARG A 184 -11.41 -15.43 -19.56
CA ARG A 184 -11.58 -14.50 -20.67
C ARG A 184 -12.12 -13.15 -20.17
N VAL A 185 -11.53 -12.06 -20.68
CA VAL A 185 -12.00 -10.68 -20.46
C VAL A 185 -13.50 -10.56 -20.78
N GLY A 186 -14.23 -9.78 -19.98
CA GLY A 186 -15.68 -9.63 -20.04
C GLY A 186 -16.46 -10.75 -19.35
N THR A 187 -15.78 -11.80 -18.88
CA THR A 187 -16.39 -12.84 -18.05
C THR A 187 -16.24 -12.42 -16.59
N LYS A 188 -17.32 -11.92 -15.99
CA LYS A 188 -17.38 -11.59 -14.56
C LYS A 188 -18.03 -12.74 -13.78
N PRO A 189 -17.26 -13.53 -13.01
CA PRO A 189 -17.83 -14.61 -12.21
C PRO A 189 -18.81 -14.06 -11.17
N SER A 190 -19.98 -14.68 -11.07
CA SER A 190 -21.04 -14.28 -10.14
C SER A 190 -20.54 -14.32 -8.68
N GLY A 191 -20.84 -13.26 -7.91
CA GLY A 191 -20.48 -13.18 -6.49
C GLY A 191 -19.03 -12.82 -6.21
N MET A 192 -18.26 -12.44 -7.24
CA MET A 192 -16.91 -11.93 -7.10
C MET A 192 -16.91 -10.41 -7.26
N THR A 193 -16.51 -9.74 -6.20
CA THR A 193 -16.34 -8.28 -6.16
C THR A 193 -14.91 -8.01 -5.72
N ALA A 194 -14.16 -7.29 -6.54
CA ALA A 194 -12.81 -6.85 -6.21
C ALA A 194 -12.76 -5.38 -6.54
N MET A 195 -12.64 -4.51 -5.54
CA MET A 195 -12.68 -3.07 -5.72
C MET A 195 -11.37 -2.45 -5.29
N PHE A 196 -10.95 -1.38 -5.97
CA PHE A 196 -9.93 -0.45 -5.49
C PHE A 196 -10.48 0.97 -5.47
N ASP A 197 -9.78 1.86 -4.78
CA ASP A 197 -10.08 3.28 -4.81
C ASP A 197 -9.23 4.02 -5.83
N ALA A 198 -9.83 5.00 -6.52
CA ALA A 198 -9.19 5.67 -7.63
C ALA A 198 -7.92 6.43 -7.19
N MET A 199 -7.92 7.05 -5.99
CA MET A 199 -6.71 7.68 -5.45
C MET A 199 -5.56 6.69 -5.22
N GLN A 200 -5.83 5.53 -4.64
CA GLN A 200 -4.82 4.51 -4.39
C GLN A 200 -4.22 3.99 -5.70
N MET A 201 -5.05 3.77 -6.72
CA MET A 201 -4.57 3.37 -8.04
C MET A 201 -3.73 4.47 -8.69
N LEU A 202 -4.15 5.74 -8.59
CA LEU A 202 -3.41 6.90 -9.09
C LEU A 202 -2.03 7.00 -8.44
N THR A 203 -1.96 6.96 -7.11
CA THR A 203 -0.69 7.12 -6.38
C THR A 203 0.23 5.93 -6.59
N ALA A 204 -0.29 4.70 -6.60
CA ALA A 204 0.49 3.50 -6.89
C ALA A 204 1.05 3.51 -8.32
N SER A 205 0.22 3.86 -9.30
CA SER A 205 0.63 3.93 -10.70
C SER A 205 1.70 5.00 -10.91
N ALA A 206 1.53 6.18 -10.32
CA ALA A 206 2.48 7.27 -10.42
C ALA A 206 3.82 6.95 -9.74
N ALA A 207 3.77 6.33 -8.55
CA ALA A 207 4.95 5.91 -7.81
C ALA A 207 5.79 4.88 -8.59
N LEU A 208 5.14 3.88 -9.18
CA LEU A 208 5.81 2.83 -9.95
C LEU A 208 6.34 3.32 -11.31
N ALA A 209 5.63 4.25 -11.95
CA ALA A 209 6.03 4.77 -13.25
C ALA A 209 7.27 5.67 -13.20
N ASN A 210 7.54 6.27 -12.04
CA ASN A 210 8.67 7.17 -11.83
C ASN A 210 9.97 6.39 -11.56
N GLY A 211 10.39 5.53 -12.50
CA GLY A 211 11.46 4.53 -12.38
C GLY A 211 12.86 5.01 -11.99
N GLU A 212 13.09 6.31 -11.77
CA GLU A 212 14.28 6.84 -11.09
C GLU A 212 14.18 6.73 -9.55
N HIS A 213 13.04 6.26 -9.02
CA HIS A 213 12.74 6.09 -7.60
C HIS A 213 12.87 7.37 -6.76
N GLN A 214 13.02 8.55 -7.40
CA GLN A 214 13.16 9.85 -6.74
C GLN A 214 12.18 10.84 -7.33
N VAL A 215 11.41 11.49 -6.45
CA VAL A 215 10.55 12.62 -6.75
C VAL A 215 11.00 13.74 -5.83
N ALA A 216 11.75 14.70 -6.36
CA ALA A 216 12.04 15.93 -5.64
C ALA A 216 10.82 16.85 -5.75
N VAL A 217 10.08 17.01 -4.66
CA VAL A 217 8.90 17.89 -4.60
C VAL A 217 9.25 19.14 -3.81
N SER A 218 9.58 20.21 -4.52
CA SER A 218 9.57 21.54 -3.89
C SER A 218 8.12 21.95 -3.65
N LEU A 219 7.56 21.49 -2.53
CA LEU A 219 6.23 21.86 -2.09
C LEU A 219 6.27 23.33 -1.66
N GLY A 220 5.74 24.22 -2.49
CA GLY A 220 5.47 25.63 -2.14
C GLY A 220 4.35 25.78 -1.10
N VAL A 221 4.32 24.90 -0.10
CA VAL A 221 3.28 24.81 0.92
C VAL A 221 3.64 25.79 2.03
N ASN A 222 2.76 26.77 2.24
CA ASN A 222 2.89 27.70 3.35
C ASN A 222 2.43 27.02 4.64
N VAL A 223 3.38 26.48 5.40
CA VAL A 223 3.12 25.91 6.72
C VAL A 223 3.29 27.03 7.77
N PRO A 224 2.26 27.31 8.60
CA PRO A 224 2.35 28.32 9.64
C PRO A 224 3.57 28.11 10.56
N GLY A 225 4.34 29.18 10.77
CA GLY A 225 5.56 29.13 11.60
C GLY A 225 6.83 28.68 10.85
N LEU A 226 6.73 28.23 9.59
CA LEU A 226 7.88 27.88 8.75
C LEU A 226 8.11 28.97 7.69
N ALA A 227 9.38 29.28 7.43
CA ALA A 227 9.79 30.20 6.36
C ALA A 227 9.73 29.54 4.99
N SER A 228 10.08 28.24 4.92
CA SER A 228 9.97 27.42 3.71
C SER A 228 10.04 25.94 4.06
N VAL A 229 9.47 25.09 3.20
CA VAL A 229 9.56 23.64 3.29
C VAL A 229 9.96 23.07 1.94
N GLY A 230 10.98 22.23 1.89
CA GLY A 230 11.28 21.36 0.75
C GLY A 230 11.01 19.92 1.10
N VAL A 231 10.55 19.11 0.14
CA VAL A 231 10.29 17.67 0.36
C VAL A 231 10.92 16.85 -0.75
N HIS A 232 11.71 15.86 -0.38
CA HIS A 232 12.24 14.88 -1.32
C HIS A 232 11.64 13.53 -0.94
N LEU A 233 11.02 12.87 -1.92
CA LEU A 233 10.36 11.59 -1.75
C LEU A 233 11.07 10.56 -2.61
N ALA A 234 11.37 9.41 -2.03
CA ALA A 234 11.79 8.23 -2.77
C ALA A 234 10.88 7.05 -2.40
N ILE A 235 10.38 6.35 -3.41
CA ILE A 235 9.54 5.15 -3.24
C ILE A 235 10.29 4.00 -3.91
N GLY A 236 10.57 2.96 -3.14
CA GLY A 236 11.22 1.74 -3.60
C GLY A 236 10.23 0.72 -4.18
N GLU A 237 10.74 -0.41 -4.64
CA GLU A 237 9.88 -1.55 -4.99
C GLU A 237 9.37 -2.27 -3.73
N PRO A 238 8.15 -2.84 -3.74
CA PRO A 238 7.68 -3.76 -2.71
C PRO A 238 8.58 -5.00 -2.60
N GLU A 239 8.65 -5.59 -1.40
CA GLU A 239 9.35 -6.86 -1.22
C GLU A 239 8.73 -7.94 -2.13
N GLN A 240 9.57 -8.75 -2.76
CA GLN A 240 9.15 -9.85 -3.65
C GLN A 240 8.27 -9.43 -4.84
N LYS A 241 8.19 -8.11 -5.15
CA LYS A 241 7.36 -7.54 -6.21
C LYS A 241 5.86 -7.87 -6.06
N THR A 242 5.38 -8.05 -4.83
CA THR A 242 3.95 -8.26 -4.63
C THR A 242 3.17 -7.01 -5.05
N PRO A 243 2.01 -7.18 -5.69
CA PRO A 243 1.12 -6.07 -6.01
C PRO A 243 0.56 -5.44 -4.72
N PHE A 244 0.08 -4.20 -4.80
CA PHE A 244 -0.59 -3.58 -3.64
C PHE A 244 -1.99 -4.18 -3.38
N MET A 245 -2.53 -4.90 -4.36
CA MET A 245 -3.82 -5.59 -4.29
C MET A 245 -3.73 -6.95 -4.97
N THR A 246 -4.30 -7.95 -4.33
CA THR A 246 -4.34 -9.33 -4.84
C THR A 246 -5.74 -9.91 -4.66
N ILE A 247 -6.16 -10.74 -5.62
CA ILE A 247 -7.31 -11.63 -5.50
C ILE A 247 -6.75 -13.05 -5.32
N GLY A 248 -6.72 -13.52 -4.06
CA GLY A 248 -5.96 -14.71 -3.71
C GLY A 248 -6.71 -15.70 -2.83
N GLU A 249 -6.19 -16.94 -2.81
CA GLU A 249 -6.57 -17.95 -1.83
C GLU A 249 -5.81 -17.73 -0.50
N ARG A 250 -6.13 -18.54 0.51
CA ARG A 250 -5.38 -18.56 1.77
C ARG A 250 -3.88 -18.71 1.52
N GLY A 251 -3.08 -17.85 2.15
CA GLY A 251 -1.63 -17.87 2.10
C GLY A 251 -1.04 -16.67 1.39
N GLU A 252 -1.84 -15.99 0.56
CA GLU A 252 -1.47 -14.81 -0.23
C GLU A 252 -0.99 -13.65 0.64
N ILE A 253 -0.01 -12.89 0.14
CA ILE A 253 0.66 -11.80 0.86
C ILE A 253 0.69 -10.55 -0.01
N VAL A 254 0.45 -9.40 0.62
CA VAL A 254 0.67 -8.08 0.05
C VAL A 254 1.72 -7.36 0.89
N HIS A 255 2.68 -6.72 0.23
CA HIS A 255 3.66 -5.83 0.85
C HIS A 255 3.44 -4.40 0.37
N THR A 256 3.64 -3.42 1.26
CA THR A 256 3.79 -2.02 0.82
C THR A 256 5.15 -1.82 0.17
N ALA A 257 5.36 -0.69 -0.50
CA ALA A 257 6.68 -0.23 -0.90
C ALA A 257 7.46 0.39 0.28
N GLN A 258 8.79 0.36 0.20
CA GLN A 258 9.66 1.14 1.08
C GLN A 258 9.54 2.61 0.68
N THR A 259 9.44 3.50 1.67
CA THR A 259 9.29 4.93 1.41
C THR A 259 10.29 5.72 2.24
N ARG A 260 10.95 6.67 1.60
CA ARG A 260 11.90 7.59 2.21
C ARG A 260 11.48 9.02 1.94
N LEU A 261 11.43 9.82 2.98
CA LEU A 261 11.02 11.20 2.93
C LEU A 261 12.08 12.07 3.59
N LEU A 262 12.58 13.08 2.90
CA LEU A 262 13.43 14.12 3.47
C LEU A 262 12.69 15.44 3.42
N ILE A 263 12.36 15.97 4.58
CA ILE A 263 11.72 17.28 4.75
C ILE A 263 12.77 18.27 5.20
N GLU A 264 12.94 19.33 4.42
CA GLU A 264 13.86 20.43 4.71
C GLU A 264 13.06 21.66 5.14
N ALA A 265 12.76 21.74 6.44
CA ALA A 265 12.07 22.88 7.00
C ALA A 265 13.06 24.01 7.33
N LYS A 266 12.67 25.25 7.08
CA LYS A 266 13.41 26.44 7.52
C LYS A 266 12.55 27.27 8.45
N VAL A 267 13.12 27.74 9.55
CA VAL A 267 12.45 28.53 10.58
C VAL A 267 13.28 29.79 10.86
N GLY A 268 12.62 30.91 11.13
CA GLY A 268 13.30 32.10 11.63
C GLY A 268 13.73 31.91 13.09
N GLY A 269 14.98 32.23 13.41
CA GLY A 269 15.44 32.28 14.79
C GLY A 269 14.80 33.45 15.55
N GLU A 270 14.66 33.27 16.86
CA GLU A 270 14.17 34.31 17.78
C GLU A 270 15.31 34.79 18.71
N GLY A 271 15.09 35.88 19.44
CA GLY A 271 16.01 36.36 20.49
C GLY A 271 17.43 36.62 19.97
N LEU A 272 18.43 35.94 20.54
CA LEU A 272 19.83 36.04 20.12
C LEU A 272 20.09 35.48 18.71
N LEU A 273 19.17 34.64 18.20
CA LEU A 273 19.19 34.10 16.84
C LEU A 273 18.27 34.87 15.89
N ALA A 274 17.77 36.05 16.30
CA ALA A 274 16.91 36.87 15.44
C ALA A 274 17.61 37.20 14.11
N GLY A 275 16.90 36.96 12.99
CA GLY A 275 17.43 37.14 11.64
C GLY A 275 18.30 35.98 11.13
N VAL A 276 18.58 34.97 11.95
CA VAL A 276 19.25 33.74 11.53
C VAL A 276 18.21 32.74 11.03
N THR A 277 18.49 32.06 9.92
CA THR A 277 17.66 30.95 9.44
C THR A 277 18.12 29.64 10.06
N ILE A 278 17.21 28.95 10.75
CA ILE A 278 17.41 27.61 11.29
C ILE A 278 16.92 26.62 10.24
N ARG A 279 17.79 25.70 9.80
CA ARG A 279 17.44 24.60 8.89
C ARG A 279 17.23 23.33 9.71
N LEU A 280 16.09 22.67 9.51
CA LEU A 280 15.74 21.43 10.17
C LEU A 280 15.49 20.34 9.11
N PRO A 281 16.49 19.50 8.79
CA PRO A 281 16.31 18.35 7.94
C PRO A 281 15.73 17.19 8.76
N ILE A 282 14.52 16.76 8.41
CA ILE A 282 13.84 15.60 9.00
C ILE A 282 13.82 14.50 7.96
N TYR A 283 14.48 13.40 8.24
CA TYR A 283 14.47 12.20 7.40
C TYR A 283 13.54 11.15 8.01
N VAL A 284 12.66 10.58 7.21
CA VAL A 284 11.74 9.51 7.58
C VAL A 284 11.99 8.33 6.67
N GLU A 285 12.21 7.15 7.23
CA GLU A 285 12.35 5.89 6.51
C GLU A 285 11.28 4.91 6.99
N LEU A 286 10.49 4.42 6.04
CA LEU A 286 9.38 3.51 6.24
C LEU A 286 9.71 2.20 5.55
N ALA A 287 9.90 1.16 6.35
CA ALA A 287 10.05 -0.21 5.86
C ALA A 287 8.69 -0.76 5.41
N TYR A 288 8.75 -1.92 4.76
CA TYR A 288 7.58 -2.66 4.29
C TYR A 288 6.64 -3.03 5.44
N ALA A 289 5.34 -2.86 5.23
CA ALA A 289 4.29 -3.46 6.02
C ALA A 289 3.74 -4.69 5.28
N ASP A 290 3.33 -5.71 6.04
CA ASP A 290 2.87 -6.99 5.51
C ASP A 290 1.40 -7.23 5.86
N ALA A 291 0.65 -7.80 4.92
CA ALA A 291 -0.68 -8.34 5.18
C ALA A 291 -0.80 -9.71 4.52
N ARG A 292 -1.16 -10.72 5.30
CA ARG A 292 -1.29 -12.11 4.84
C ARG A 292 -2.69 -12.64 5.05
N LEU A 293 -3.28 -13.19 3.99
CA LEU A 293 -4.58 -13.84 4.06
C LEU A 293 -4.47 -15.20 4.79
N THR A 294 -4.86 -15.25 6.07
CA THR A 294 -4.68 -16.46 6.90
C THR A 294 -5.86 -17.40 6.87
N SER A 295 -7.07 -16.89 6.67
CA SER A 295 -8.27 -17.73 6.52
C SER A 295 -9.38 -17.05 5.74
N ILE A 296 -10.13 -17.88 5.02
CA ILE A 296 -11.43 -17.55 4.42
C ILE A 296 -12.39 -18.66 4.87
N SER A 297 -13.53 -18.27 5.44
CA SER A 297 -14.57 -19.20 5.86
C SER A 297 -15.89 -18.83 5.19
N CYS A 298 -16.48 -19.78 4.47
CA CYS A 298 -17.75 -19.62 3.77
C CYS A 298 -18.75 -20.72 4.20
N PRO A 299 -19.35 -20.64 5.40
CA PRO A 299 -20.14 -21.75 5.96
C PRO A 299 -21.34 -22.18 5.09
N SER A 300 -21.98 -21.23 4.39
CA SER A 300 -23.12 -21.48 3.49
C SER A 300 -22.71 -21.78 2.04
N GLY A 301 -21.41 -21.77 1.73
CA GLY A 301 -20.92 -21.74 0.35
C GLY A 301 -21.38 -20.49 -0.43
N THR A 302 -21.80 -19.43 0.29
CA THR A 302 -22.17 -18.12 -0.25
C THR A 302 -21.45 -17.02 0.53
N PRO A 303 -21.28 -15.81 -0.04
CA PRO A 303 -20.63 -14.69 0.65
C PRO A 303 -21.36 -14.17 1.90
N ASP A 304 -22.67 -14.45 2.05
CA ASP A 304 -23.56 -13.79 3.04
C ASP A 304 -23.14 -13.96 4.51
N ASN A 305 -22.38 -15.01 4.81
CA ASN A 305 -21.84 -15.29 6.14
C ASN A 305 -20.33 -15.53 6.11
N ALA A 306 -19.66 -14.98 5.09
CA ALA A 306 -18.23 -15.14 4.94
C ALA A 306 -17.47 -14.42 6.06
N LYS A 307 -16.37 -15.04 6.49
CA LYS A 307 -15.41 -14.46 7.42
C LYS A 307 -14.02 -14.56 6.81
N VAL A 308 -13.33 -13.42 6.72
CA VAL A 308 -11.97 -13.34 6.21
C VAL A 308 -11.05 -12.90 7.34
N THR A 309 -9.91 -13.55 7.51
CA THR A 309 -8.88 -13.11 8.46
C THR A 309 -7.61 -12.78 7.73
N VAL A 310 -7.08 -11.59 7.99
CA VAL A 310 -5.81 -11.10 7.46
C VAL A 310 -4.87 -10.83 8.62
N SER A 311 -3.70 -11.46 8.64
CA SER A 311 -2.65 -11.15 9.60
C SER A 311 -1.88 -9.94 9.10
N ALA A 312 -1.94 -8.84 9.83
CA ALA A 312 -1.33 -7.58 9.44
C ALA A 312 -0.16 -7.24 10.36
N LYS A 313 0.95 -6.82 9.78
CA LYS A 313 2.18 -6.48 10.47
C LYS A 313 2.63 -5.08 10.02
N PRO A 314 2.64 -4.08 10.92
CA PRO A 314 3.14 -2.76 10.59
C PRO A 314 4.61 -2.81 10.16
N GLY A 315 4.99 -1.92 9.24
CA GLY A 315 6.39 -1.70 8.90
C GLY A 315 7.12 -0.95 10.00
N VAL A 316 8.45 -1.15 10.07
CA VAL A 316 9.31 -0.34 10.92
C VAL A 316 9.33 1.08 10.36
N ALA A 317 9.12 2.07 11.22
CA ALA A 317 9.26 3.47 10.87
C ALA A 317 10.39 4.09 11.68
N GLN A 318 11.26 4.83 11.02
CA GLN A 318 12.40 5.50 11.65
C GLN A 318 12.44 6.95 11.22
N LEU A 319 12.77 7.83 12.16
CA LEU A 319 12.92 9.25 11.92
C LEU A 319 14.28 9.71 12.44
N TRP A 320 14.86 10.68 11.75
CA TRP A 320 16.13 11.29 12.11
C TRP A 320 16.13 12.79 11.87
N ILE A 321 16.87 13.51 12.72
CA ILE A 321 17.46 14.79 12.33
C ILE A 321 18.91 14.48 12.00
N ALA A 322 19.28 14.59 10.72
CA ALA A 322 20.59 14.19 10.24
C ALA A 322 20.92 14.84 8.89
N ASN A 323 22.20 14.83 8.52
CA ASN A 323 22.59 15.22 7.18
C ASN A 323 22.30 14.05 6.21
N VAL A 324 21.43 14.29 5.24
CA VAL A 324 21.00 13.30 4.24
C VAL A 324 21.12 13.93 2.86
N PRO A 325 22.10 13.52 2.03
CA PRO A 325 22.18 13.98 0.64
C PRO A 325 20.97 13.48 -0.14
N ALA A 326 20.17 14.39 -0.72
CA ALA A 326 18.94 14.04 -1.45
C ALA A 326 19.18 13.00 -2.56
N ALA A 327 20.32 13.10 -3.27
CA ALA A 327 20.71 12.16 -4.32
C ALA A 327 20.83 10.69 -3.85
N ASN A 328 21.04 10.46 -2.55
CA ASN A 328 21.18 9.12 -1.97
C ASN A 328 19.83 8.53 -1.52
N LEU A 329 18.72 9.27 -1.61
CA LEU A 329 17.43 8.82 -1.08
C LEU A 329 16.92 7.54 -1.77
N ALA A 330 17.05 7.42 -3.10
CA ALA A 330 16.65 6.20 -3.80
C ALA A 330 17.59 5.01 -3.64
N ASN A 331 18.74 5.16 -2.97
CA ASN A 331 19.60 4.01 -2.72
C ASN A 331 19.07 3.22 -1.50
N PHE A 332 18.07 2.36 -1.72
CA PHE A 332 17.46 1.52 -0.68
C PHE A 332 18.38 0.39 -0.15
N VAL A 333 19.60 0.23 -0.69
CA VAL A 333 20.56 -0.79 -0.24
C VAL A 333 21.30 -0.37 1.04
N SER A 334 21.48 0.94 1.24
CA SER A 334 22.19 1.49 2.40
C SER A 334 21.41 2.65 3.03
N SER A 335 21.64 2.91 4.32
CA SER A 335 21.08 4.10 4.96
C SER A 335 21.72 5.37 4.38
N PRO A 336 20.95 6.39 3.99
CA PRO A 336 21.48 7.64 3.47
C PRO A 336 21.85 8.64 4.58
N VAL A 337 21.63 8.26 5.86
CA VAL A 337 21.93 9.06 7.05
C VAL A 337 23.43 9.17 7.24
N ASN A 338 23.95 10.41 7.27
CA ASN A 338 25.37 10.68 7.41
C ASN A 338 25.64 11.72 8.51
N GLY A 339 25.68 11.27 9.77
CA GLY A 339 26.03 12.10 10.92
C GLY A 339 25.04 13.23 11.22
N SER A 340 25.46 14.17 12.07
CA SER A 340 24.66 15.31 12.49
C SER A 340 24.44 16.32 11.37
N ALA A 341 23.27 16.96 11.35
CA ALA A 341 22.96 18.08 10.45
C ALA A 341 23.44 19.41 11.02
N THR A 342 24.06 20.26 10.21
CA THR A 342 24.27 21.66 10.60
C THR A 342 22.95 22.43 10.46
N VAL A 343 22.35 22.79 11.59
CA VAL A 343 21.03 23.46 11.67
C VAL A 343 21.15 24.98 11.75
N VAL A 344 22.28 25.48 12.26
CA VAL A 344 22.62 26.91 12.28
C VAL A 344 24.05 27.06 11.81
N ASN A 345 24.29 27.99 10.90
CA ASN A 345 25.63 28.42 10.49
C ASN A 345 25.60 29.91 10.17
N ALA A 346 25.78 30.74 11.18
CA ALA A 346 25.71 32.20 11.04
C ALA A 346 26.49 32.90 12.16
N LEU A 347 27.03 34.09 11.88
CA LEU A 347 27.63 34.97 12.89
C LEU A 347 28.73 34.30 13.75
N GLY A 348 29.50 33.37 13.17
CA GLY A 348 30.52 32.61 13.90
C GLY A 348 29.98 31.56 14.87
N ILE A 349 28.68 31.26 14.81
CA ILE A 349 28.00 30.19 15.54
C ILE A 349 27.66 29.09 14.53
N LYS A 350 28.12 27.88 14.81
CA LYS A 350 27.72 26.67 14.08
C LYS A 350 27.09 25.69 15.06
N VAL A 351 25.86 25.29 14.80
CA VAL A 351 25.14 24.31 15.61
C VAL A 351 24.87 23.08 14.76
N ASN A 352 25.34 21.94 15.23
CA ASN A 352 25.00 20.64 14.68
C ASN A 352 23.93 19.99 15.55
N ALA A 353 22.96 19.35 14.91
CA ALA A 353 21.88 18.63 15.56
C ALA A 353 21.81 17.18 15.09
N SER A 354 21.50 16.29 16.01
CA SER A 354 21.13 14.91 15.69
C SER A 354 19.99 14.45 16.57
N ALA A 355 19.09 13.64 16.02
CA ALA A 355 18.05 12.98 16.77
C ALA A 355 17.67 11.68 16.07
N HIS A 356 17.14 10.71 16.81
CA HIS A 356 16.63 9.47 16.24
C HIS A 356 15.49 8.90 17.08
N VAL A 357 14.39 8.56 16.41
CA VAL A 357 13.31 7.75 17.02
C VAL A 357 12.90 6.64 16.05
N ALA A 358 12.42 5.53 16.60
CA ALA A 358 11.98 4.38 15.81
C ALA A 358 10.74 3.71 16.40
N ALA A 359 9.82 3.30 15.53
CA ALA A 359 8.71 2.41 15.84
C ALA A 359 9.09 1.00 15.38
N THR A 360 9.52 0.18 16.34
CA THR A 360 10.04 -1.17 16.09
C THR A 360 9.13 -2.29 16.59
N ASN A 361 8.04 -1.96 17.29
CA ASN A 361 7.09 -2.96 17.80
C ASN A 361 6.16 -3.49 16.70
N VAL A 362 6.72 -4.24 15.75
CA VAL A 362 6.06 -4.69 14.53
C VAL A 362 5.42 -6.08 14.66
N LYS A 363 4.60 -6.28 15.71
CA LYS A 363 3.95 -7.58 15.95
C LYS A 363 2.81 -7.80 14.97
N ALA A 364 2.83 -8.95 14.29
CA ALA A 364 1.72 -9.40 13.46
C ALA A 364 0.46 -9.62 14.31
N THR A 365 -0.67 -9.09 13.87
CA THR A 365 -1.96 -9.18 14.54
C THR A 365 -3.04 -9.57 13.56
N ASP A 366 -3.89 -10.52 13.94
CA ASP A 366 -4.97 -11.00 13.09
C ASP A 366 -6.18 -10.05 13.11
N LEU A 367 -6.53 -9.57 11.93
CA LEU A 367 -7.71 -8.75 11.68
C LEU A 367 -8.80 -9.61 11.06
N SER A 368 -9.90 -9.79 11.79
CA SER A 368 -11.06 -10.57 11.34
C SER A 368 -12.11 -9.65 10.73
N PHE A 369 -12.49 -9.88 9.47
CA PHE A 369 -13.52 -9.16 8.73
C PHE A 369 -14.78 -10.03 8.57
N SER A 370 -15.93 -9.49 9.00
CA SER A 370 -17.25 -10.09 8.77
C SER A 370 -17.80 -9.73 7.39
N HIS A 371 -18.87 -10.40 6.95
CA HIS A 371 -19.60 -10.02 5.74
C HIS A 371 -19.97 -8.52 5.71
N ASN A 372 -20.45 -7.97 6.84
CA ASN A 372 -20.75 -6.54 6.93
C ASN A 372 -19.51 -5.66 6.81
N ASP A 373 -18.38 -6.07 7.40
CA ASP A 373 -17.13 -5.33 7.25
C ASP A 373 -16.68 -5.29 5.78
N ILE A 374 -16.79 -6.42 5.09
CA ILE A 374 -16.43 -6.54 3.66
C ILE A 374 -17.37 -5.69 2.82
N LYS A 375 -18.68 -5.80 3.04
CA LYS A 375 -19.71 -5.02 2.32
C LYS A 375 -19.53 -3.51 2.51
N ASN A 376 -19.16 -3.08 3.72
CA ASN A 376 -18.97 -1.68 4.04
C ASN A 376 -17.53 -1.19 3.78
N LEU A 377 -16.64 -2.05 3.28
CA LEU A 377 -15.22 -1.75 3.07
C LEU A 377 -14.53 -1.20 4.33
N THR A 378 -14.93 -1.72 5.48
CA THR A 378 -14.40 -1.32 6.79
C THR A 378 -12.88 -1.48 6.80
N VAL A 379 -12.17 -0.42 7.14
CA VAL A 379 -10.73 -0.45 7.38
C VAL A 379 -10.48 -0.91 8.81
N LYS A 380 -9.57 -1.86 8.99
CA LYS A 380 -9.07 -2.26 10.32
C LYS A 380 -7.56 -2.04 10.36
N SER A 381 -7.06 -1.56 11.48
CA SER A 381 -5.67 -1.12 11.61
C SER A 381 -4.93 -1.88 12.70
N VAL A 382 -3.64 -2.11 12.49
CA VAL A 382 -2.70 -2.55 13.52
C VAL A 382 -1.69 -1.44 13.73
N SER A 383 -1.40 -1.10 14.99
CA SER A 383 -0.48 -0.03 15.33
C SER A 383 0.63 -0.54 16.25
N THR A 384 1.82 0.04 16.08
CA THR A 384 2.97 -0.12 17.00
C THR A 384 2.82 0.72 18.27
N GLY A 385 1.88 1.68 18.30
CA GLY A 385 1.53 2.53 19.45
C GLY A 385 2.46 3.72 19.72
N ASN A 386 3.65 3.75 19.14
CA ASN A 386 4.75 4.61 19.64
C ASN A 386 5.00 5.91 18.86
N LEU A 387 4.56 6.03 17.60
CA LEU A 387 4.93 7.16 16.71
C LEU A 387 3.75 7.69 15.85
N LEU A 388 2.52 7.61 16.37
CA LEU A 388 1.28 7.85 15.63
C LEU A 388 1.21 9.23 14.93
N GLU A 389 0.94 10.27 15.70
CA GLU A 389 0.69 11.64 15.20
C GLU A 389 1.75 12.64 15.70
N THR A 390 2.63 12.23 16.62
CA THR A 390 3.61 13.11 17.29
C THR A 390 5.06 12.72 17.00
N ALA A 391 5.33 12.21 15.80
CA ALA A 391 6.62 11.62 15.46
C ALA A 391 7.78 12.64 15.49
N VAL A 392 7.57 13.85 14.99
CA VAL A 392 8.50 14.98 15.05
C VAL A 392 8.63 15.50 16.47
N SER A 393 7.52 15.61 17.22
CA SER A 393 7.59 16.00 18.63
C SER A 393 8.43 15.01 19.45
N SER A 394 8.26 13.70 19.24
CA SER A 394 9.10 12.66 19.86
C SER A 394 10.56 12.78 19.42
N LEU A 395 10.81 13.01 18.13
CA LEU A 395 12.14 13.20 17.58
C LEU A 395 12.86 14.41 18.20
N LEU A 396 12.15 15.52 18.39
CA LEU A 396 12.68 16.72 19.03
C LEU A 396 12.90 16.55 20.54
N GLY A 397 12.21 15.60 21.18
CA GLY A 397 12.48 15.19 22.56
C GLY A 397 13.83 14.49 22.72
N GLU A 398 14.29 13.79 21.69
CA GLU A 398 15.58 13.09 21.62
C GLU A 398 16.68 13.93 20.93
N LEU A 399 16.50 15.26 20.86
CA LEU A 399 17.41 16.15 20.16
C LEU A 399 18.72 16.36 20.92
N ASP A 400 19.82 15.99 20.29
CA ASP A 400 21.18 16.31 20.71
C ASP A 400 21.72 17.51 19.91
N LEU A 401 22.30 18.49 20.61
CA LEU A 401 22.80 19.73 20.05
C LEU A 401 24.25 19.97 20.43
N SER A 402 25.11 20.11 19.43
CA SER A 402 26.51 20.48 19.58
C SER A 402 26.76 21.87 19.03
N VAL A 403 27.24 22.78 19.87
CA VAL A 403 27.50 24.18 19.52
C VAL A 403 29.01 24.41 19.38
N GLU A 404 29.43 24.76 18.17
CA GLU A 404 30.77 25.25 17.86
C GLU A 404 30.71 26.79 17.82
N LEU A 405 31.39 27.43 18.77
CA LEU A 405 31.56 28.88 18.79
C LEU A 405 32.91 29.24 18.15
N GLY A 406 32.92 30.31 17.38
CA GLY A 406 34.14 30.91 16.85
C GLY A 406 35.12 31.37 17.97
N PRO A 407 36.25 32.01 17.59
CA PRO A 407 37.37 32.29 18.50
C PRO A 407 37.02 33.17 19.72
N LEU A 408 35.86 33.82 19.72
CA LEU A 408 35.38 34.67 20.81
C LEU A 408 34.65 33.92 21.94
N ASN A 409 34.58 32.58 21.92
CA ASN A 409 33.90 31.69 22.89
C ASN A 409 33.31 32.38 24.14
N LEU A 410 32.11 32.97 23.98
CA LEU A 410 31.47 33.81 24.99
C LEU A 410 30.71 33.00 26.06
N GLY A 411 30.88 31.68 26.11
CA GLY A 411 30.14 30.81 27.05
C GLY A 411 28.63 30.72 26.81
N LEU A 412 28.15 31.17 25.64
CA LEU A 412 26.71 31.26 25.31
C LEU A 412 26.09 29.95 24.80
N GLY A 413 26.85 28.86 24.77
CA GLY A 413 26.42 27.58 24.20
C GLY A 413 25.09 27.08 24.79
N GLY A 414 24.97 27.08 26.12
CA GLY A 414 23.75 26.63 26.82
C GLY A 414 22.53 27.53 26.57
N THR A 415 22.74 28.84 26.38
CA THR A 415 21.65 29.76 26.04
C THR A 415 21.19 29.56 24.60
N ILE A 416 22.13 29.32 23.68
CA ILE A 416 21.83 29.03 22.27
C ILE A 416 21.05 27.73 22.14
N THR A 417 21.46 26.66 22.83
CA THR A 417 20.74 25.38 22.82
C THR A 417 19.33 25.50 23.39
N ALA A 418 19.16 26.21 24.52
CA ALA A 418 17.84 26.42 25.11
C ALA A 418 16.90 27.22 24.18
N LEU A 419 17.42 28.25 23.53
CA LEU A 419 16.64 29.07 22.60
C LEU A 419 16.26 28.28 21.35
N LEU A 420 17.20 27.52 20.78
CA LEU A 420 16.96 26.64 19.65
C LEU A 420 15.92 25.58 20.00
N GLY A 421 16.02 24.94 21.17
CA GLY A 421 15.03 23.99 21.67
C GLY A 421 13.62 24.61 21.71
N LYS A 422 13.48 25.82 22.26
CA LYS A 422 12.20 26.53 22.30
C LYS A 422 11.63 26.82 20.90
N THR A 423 12.46 27.33 19.98
CA THR A 423 12.03 27.61 18.60
C THR A 423 11.60 26.33 17.88
N LEU A 424 12.35 25.24 18.05
CA LEU A 424 12.02 23.95 17.44
C LEU A 424 10.75 23.32 18.05
N SER A 425 10.55 23.41 19.37
CA SER A 425 9.32 22.96 20.02
C SER A 425 8.07 23.72 19.53
N ALA A 426 8.20 25.02 19.21
CA ALA A 426 7.08 25.80 18.69
C ALA A 426 6.61 25.36 17.29
N VAL A 427 7.51 24.78 16.49
CA VAL A 427 7.20 24.28 15.14
C VAL A 427 6.96 22.77 15.09
N ALA A 428 7.07 22.05 16.22
CA ALA A 428 6.91 20.60 16.29
C ALA A 428 5.52 20.15 15.80
N ALA A 429 4.43 20.73 16.32
CA ALA A 429 3.07 20.33 15.96
C ALA A 429 2.69 20.64 14.49
N PRO A 430 3.06 21.80 13.90
CA PRO A 430 2.92 22.02 12.47
C PRO A 430 3.69 21.01 11.62
N LEU A 431 4.90 20.64 12.02
CA LEU A 431 5.73 19.66 11.31
C LEU A 431 5.18 18.23 11.44
N ASP A 432 4.67 17.86 12.61
CA ASP A 432 3.94 16.60 12.83
C ASP A 432 2.75 16.49 11.88
N SER A 433 1.93 17.54 11.80
CA SER A 433 0.78 17.60 10.90
C SER A 433 1.21 17.50 9.43
N LEU A 434 2.31 18.15 9.05
CA LEU A 434 2.87 18.08 7.70
C LEU A 434 3.32 16.66 7.36
N VAL A 435 4.15 16.04 8.22
CA VAL A 435 4.65 14.66 8.03
C VAL A 435 3.48 13.69 7.92
N TYR A 436 2.53 13.79 8.86
CA TYR A 436 1.35 12.92 8.88
C TYR A 436 0.53 13.05 7.60
N ASN A 437 0.20 14.28 7.17
CA ASN A 437 -0.59 14.52 5.96
C ASN A 437 0.15 14.11 4.68
N LEU A 438 1.48 14.30 4.60
CA LEU A 438 2.30 13.85 3.48
C LEU A 438 2.27 12.33 3.32
N LEU A 439 2.46 11.60 4.41
CA LEU A 439 2.46 10.14 4.38
C LEU A 439 1.07 9.60 4.11
N LEU A 440 0.05 10.20 4.70
CA LEU A 440 -1.35 9.85 4.48
C LEU A 440 -1.79 10.11 3.04
N ALA A 441 -1.25 11.14 2.38
CA ALA A 441 -1.42 11.36 0.94
C ALA A 441 -0.83 10.23 0.09
N LEU A 442 0.24 9.60 0.56
CA LEU A 442 0.88 8.44 -0.08
C LEU A 442 0.22 7.11 0.29
N GLY A 443 -0.85 7.12 1.10
CA GLY A 443 -1.47 5.88 1.55
C GLY A 443 -0.72 5.21 2.72
N ILE A 444 0.17 5.93 3.41
CA ILE A 444 1.08 5.37 4.42
C ILE A 444 0.87 6.05 5.77
N LYS A 445 1.08 5.29 6.85
CA LYS A 445 1.12 5.81 8.22
C LYS A 445 2.38 5.36 8.94
N ILE A 446 2.82 6.18 9.89
CA ILE A 446 4.00 5.87 10.70
C ILE A 446 3.61 4.84 11.76
N GLY A 447 4.19 3.65 11.67
CA GLY A 447 3.99 2.60 12.66
C GLY A 447 2.54 2.09 12.73
N GLU A 448 1.76 2.26 11.67
CA GLU A 448 0.45 1.64 11.51
C GLU A 448 0.35 0.95 10.15
N VAL A 449 -0.47 -0.10 10.07
CA VAL A 449 -0.91 -0.70 8.82
C VAL A 449 -2.43 -0.76 8.81
N ASP A 450 -3.02 -0.21 7.76
CA ASP A 450 -4.46 -0.23 7.51
C ASP A 450 -4.74 -1.34 6.48
N VAL A 451 -5.64 -2.26 6.82
CA VAL A 451 -6.04 -3.37 5.97
C VAL A 451 -7.53 -3.27 5.66
N ARG A 452 -7.87 -3.56 4.41
CA ARG A 452 -9.25 -3.64 3.93
C ARG A 452 -9.44 -4.94 3.13
N VAL A 453 -10.60 -5.56 3.30
CA VAL A 453 -11.05 -6.67 2.46
C VAL A 453 -12.15 -6.14 1.55
N HIS A 454 -11.93 -6.23 0.25
CA HIS A 454 -12.78 -5.64 -0.79
C HIS A 454 -13.85 -6.60 -1.29
N GLY A 455 -13.67 -7.89 -1.06
CA GLY A 455 -14.66 -8.89 -1.40
C GLY A 455 -14.19 -10.31 -1.11
N VAL A 456 -15.13 -11.22 -1.27
CA VAL A 456 -14.94 -12.64 -1.03
C VAL A 456 -15.76 -13.43 -2.03
N ALA A 457 -15.09 -14.35 -2.72
CA ALA A 457 -15.72 -15.33 -3.58
C ALA A 457 -15.82 -16.64 -2.81
N CYS A 458 -17.04 -17.16 -2.69
CA CYS A 458 -17.31 -18.45 -2.06
C CYS A 458 -17.89 -19.39 -3.12
N GLN A 459 -17.21 -20.47 -3.44
CA GLN A 459 -17.76 -21.54 -4.28
C GLN A 459 -18.38 -22.63 -3.41
N ARG A 460 -19.61 -23.02 -3.73
CA ARG A 460 -20.24 -24.21 -3.15
C ARG A 460 -19.40 -25.43 -3.48
N ALA A 461 -19.36 -26.38 -2.54
CA ALA A 461 -18.69 -27.64 -2.78
C ALA A 461 -19.32 -28.38 -3.96
N VAL A 462 -18.49 -28.82 -4.90
CA VAL A 462 -18.89 -29.61 -6.07
C VAL A 462 -18.13 -30.93 -6.09
N LEU A 463 -18.76 -31.95 -6.67
CA LEU A 463 -18.10 -33.22 -6.95
C LEU A 463 -17.26 -33.08 -8.23
N VAL A 464 -15.99 -33.48 -8.13
CA VAL A 464 -15.03 -33.46 -9.25
C VAL A 464 -14.41 -34.83 -9.44
N GLN A 465 -13.79 -35.03 -10.61
CA GLN A 465 -13.10 -36.26 -10.99
C GLN A 465 -11.64 -35.99 -11.28
#